data_AF-A0AA52EHZ7-F1
#
_entry.id   AF-A0AA52EHZ7-F1
#
_cell.length_a   1.000
_cell.length_b   1.000
_cell.length_c   1.000
_cell.angle_alpha   90.00
_cell.angle_beta   90.00
_cell.angle_gamma   90.00
#
_symmetry.space_group_name_H-M   'P 1'
#
loop_
_entity.id
_entity.type
_entity.pdbx_description
1 polymer ?
#
loop_
_entity_poly.entity_id
_entity_poly.type
_entity_poly.pdbx_seq_one_letter_code
_entity_poly.pdbx_strand_id
1 'polypeptide(L)'
;MISRFEWAISKRYLLSRGGEGSLSVIAIIASIAIALAVATLITVMSVMNGFRLELIDKVLGYNGHILLQGYGGKITDYDQLEKEVNIHDKIIRSTAFTESQIMLMQNGRGWGAIARGYTPEKFSLEGLGFSKLLEGAFPEDPEAEGLVLGHQLAKNLGVKVGDDITMVSPNMQSTPFGSRLRYNSYPVMAVVEIGVYQFDESFVGMPIGLAQRFFSMQDQVTTIELFVENPEEVPLLKEDIQNIVGNRAYVTHWLEFNSSIVGALNTERVAMFLVVMMIIVVAVFNISSSLFMLVKDKASDIAILRTMGAKRGSILKVFIIIGLCVGGVGILAGVGLASIIISNLDSIKSGIEQMLGLNLWDPSVRFISNMRAVVVWEEVVFTISSALFLSFIATIPPALRAAKTNPISILRSE
;
A
#
# COMPACT_ATOMS: atom_id res chain seq x y z
N MET A 1 -10.93 40.08 15.82
CA MET A 1 -10.80 39.70 17.24
C MET A 1 -12.13 39.19 17.77
N ILE A 2 -12.09 38.00 18.37
CA ILE A 2 -13.21 37.39 19.11
C ILE A 2 -13.20 37.98 20.52
N SER A 3 -14.34 38.49 21.00
CA SER A 3 -14.44 39.07 22.34
C SER A 3 -14.84 38.02 23.39
N ARG A 4 -14.52 38.27 24.67
CA ARG A 4 -14.95 37.40 25.79
C ARG A 4 -16.47 37.20 25.84
N PHE A 5 -17.24 38.19 25.39
CA PHE A 5 -18.70 38.13 25.27
C PHE A 5 -19.16 37.06 24.27
N GLU A 6 -18.57 37.05 23.07
CA GLU A 6 -18.92 36.10 22.01
C GLU A 6 -18.63 34.66 22.45
N TRP A 7 -17.47 34.42 23.08
CA TRP A 7 -17.11 33.09 23.59
C TRP A 7 -18.00 32.62 24.75
N ALA A 8 -18.35 33.51 25.68
CA ALA A 8 -19.23 33.19 26.81
C ALA A 8 -20.62 32.75 26.36
N ILE A 9 -21.19 33.42 25.34
CA ILE A 9 -22.47 33.05 24.74
C ILE A 9 -22.36 31.71 24.02
N SER A 10 -21.33 31.52 23.17
CA SER A 10 -21.12 30.25 22.47
C SER A 10 -21.00 29.08 23.44
N LYS A 11 -20.23 29.25 24.54
CA LYS A 11 -20.10 28.22 25.59
C LYS A 11 -21.44 27.92 26.27
N ARG A 12 -22.25 28.94 26.57
CA ARG A 12 -23.58 28.76 27.16
C ARG A 12 -24.52 28.04 26.22
N TYR A 13 -24.52 28.35 24.93
CA TYR A 13 -25.33 27.63 23.94
C TYR A 13 -24.87 26.17 23.79
N LEU A 14 -23.56 25.89 23.84
CA LEU A 14 -23.05 24.51 23.79
C LEU A 14 -23.34 23.68 25.06
N LEU A 15 -23.32 24.29 26.25
CA LEU A 15 -23.38 23.59 27.54
C LEU A 15 -24.74 23.67 28.27
N SER A 16 -25.71 24.42 27.77
CA SER A 16 -26.97 24.64 28.49
C SER A 16 -27.73 23.33 28.68
N ARG A 17 -27.93 22.96 29.96
CA ARG A 17 -28.52 21.71 30.43
C ARG A 17 -29.89 21.91 31.10
N GLY A 18 -30.51 23.09 30.92
CA GLY A 18 -31.77 23.47 31.55
C GLY A 18 -32.97 23.36 30.60
N GLY A 19 -33.96 22.52 30.97
CA GLY A 19 -35.33 22.49 30.44
C GLY A 19 -35.53 21.94 29.02
N GLU A 20 -34.68 22.32 28.07
CA GLU A 20 -34.79 22.02 26.64
C GLU A 20 -33.56 21.25 26.15
N GLY A 21 -33.50 19.95 26.45
CA GLY A 21 -32.35 19.07 26.16
C GLY A 21 -32.01 18.84 24.68
N SER A 22 -32.66 19.52 23.73
CA SER A 22 -32.44 19.32 22.28
C SER A 22 -31.10 19.87 21.78
N LEU A 23 -30.57 20.92 22.39
CA LEU A 23 -29.44 21.67 21.85
C LEU A 23 -28.08 20.94 21.96
N SER A 24 -27.82 20.35 23.14
CA SER A 24 -26.63 19.51 23.36
C SER A 24 -26.67 18.29 22.44
N VAL A 25 -27.86 17.71 22.22
CA VAL A 25 -28.03 16.53 21.37
C VAL A 25 -27.68 16.83 19.92
N ILE A 26 -28.10 17.96 19.35
CA ILE A 26 -27.75 18.33 17.96
C ILE A 26 -26.24 18.51 17.80
N ALA A 27 -25.59 19.20 18.74
CA ALA A 27 -24.14 19.40 18.72
C ALA A 27 -23.38 18.07 18.87
N ILE A 28 -23.87 17.18 19.73
CA ILE A 28 -23.32 15.82 19.91
C ILE A 28 -23.46 15.02 18.62
N ILE A 29 -24.65 14.96 18.02
CA ILE A 29 -24.90 14.23 16.76
C ILE A 29 -23.99 14.75 15.64
N ALA A 30 -23.89 16.08 15.49
CA ALA A 30 -22.99 16.70 14.52
C ALA A 30 -21.53 16.33 14.79
N SER A 31 -21.08 16.40 16.05
CA SER A 31 -19.72 16.03 16.43
C SER A 31 -19.41 14.54 16.18
N ILE A 32 -20.36 13.64 16.44
CA ILE A 32 -20.23 12.20 16.19
C ILE A 32 -20.10 11.94 14.70
N ALA A 33 -20.92 12.59 13.87
CA ALA A 33 -20.85 12.40 12.43
C ALA A 33 -19.51 12.89 11.84
N ILE A 34 -18.99 14.02 12.32
CA ILE A 34 -17.65 14.52 11.95
C ILE A 34 -16.58 13.54 12.44
N ALA A 35 -16.69 13.05 13.68
CA ALA A 35 -15.75 12.10 14.24
C ALA A 35 -15.70 10.82 13.42
N LEU A 36 -16.84 10.26 13.03
CA LEU A 36 -16.93 9.07 12.19
C LEU A 36 -16.37 9.34 10.79
N ALA A 37 -16.66 10.48 10.17
CA ALA A 37 -16.14 10.83 8.85
C ALA A 37 -14.60 10.94 8.86
N VAL A 38 -14.04 11.67 9.83
CA VAL A 38 -12.58 11.82 10.00
C VAL A 38 -11.94 10.49 10.36
N ALA A 39 -12.55 9.71 11.27
CA ALA A 39 -12.03 8.42 11.67
C ALA A 39 -11.96 7.44 10.49
N THR A 40 -13.04 7.39 9.71
CA THR A 40 -13.14 6.53 8.51
C THR A 40 -12.09 6.95 7.49
N LEU A 41 -11.96 8.24 7.21
CA LEU A 41 -10.99 8.76 6.25
C LEU A 41 -9.55 8.39 6.62
N ILE A 42 -9.13 8.67 7.86
CA ILE A 42 -7.77 8.36 8.33
C ILE A 42 -7.53 6.84 8.33
N THR A 43 -8.51 6.05 8.76
CA THR A 43 -8.38 4.58 8.82
C THR A 43 -8.22 3.99 7.43
N VAL A 44 -9.10 4.36 6.47
CA VAL A 44 -9.05 3.82 5.11
C VAL A 44 -7.73 4.20 4.44
N MET A 45 -7.32 5.47 4.53
CA MET A 45 -6.02 5.89 3.98
C MET A 45 -4.86 5.12 4.59
N SER A 46 -4.85 4.91 5.92
CA SER A 46 -3.77 4.18 6.59
C SER A 46 -3.71 2.71 6.18
N VAL A 47 -4.86 2.06 6.03
CA VAL A 47 -4.94 0.66 5.54
C VAL A 47 -4.46 0.58 4.09
N MET A 48 -4.89 1.51 3.24
CA MET A 48 -4.48 1.54 1.82
C MET A 48 -2.98 1.83 1.65
N ASN A 49 -2.41 2.72 2.45
CA ASN A 49 -0.97 2.97 2.45
C ASN A 49 -0.18 1.73 2.86
N GLY A 50 -0.63 1.02 3.90
CA GLY A 50 0.02 -0.22 4.30
C GLY A 50 -0.13 -1.33 3.28
N PHE A 51 -1.29 -1.46 2.63
CA PHE A 51 -1.48 -2.37 1.50
C PHE A 51 -0.55 -2.04 0.33
N ARG A 52 -0.41 -0.76 -0.03
CA ARG A 52 0.48 -0.31 -1.10
C ARG A 52 1.94 -0.62 -0.77
N LEU A 53 2.37 -0.35 0.46
CA LEU A 53 3.72 -0.66 0.90
C LEU A 53 3.99 -2.17 0.85
N GLU A 54 3.08 -2.98 1.38
CA GLU A 54 3.22 -4.44 1.36
C GLU A 54 3.25 -4.98 -0.08
N LEU A 55 2.40 -4.46 -0.99
CA LEU A 55 2.45 -4.83 -2.40
C LEU A 55 3.79 -4.45 -3.04
N ILE A 56 4.28 -3.24 -2.80
CA ILE A 56 5.55 -2.76 -3.36
C ILE A 56 6.70 -3.59 -2.80
N ASP A 57 6.76 -3.80 -1.49
CA ASP A 57 7.80 -4.61 -0.83
C ASP A 57 7.81 -6.05 -1.36
N LYS A 58 6.64 -6.64 -1.61
CA LYS A 58 6.54 -7.98 -2.18
C LYS A 58 6.99 -8.03 -3.63
N VAL A 59 6.68 -7.01 -4.42
CA VAL A 59 7.10 -6.90 -5.83
C VAL A 59 8.61 -6.63 -5.95
N LEU A 60 9.15 -5.76 -5.10
CA LEU A 60 10.57 -5.39 -5.05
C LEU A 60 11.44 -6.43 -4.34
N GLY A 61 10.88 -7.20 -3.41
CA GLY A 61 11.63 -8.21 -2.67
C GLY A 61 12.08 -9.39 -3.54
N TYR A 62 11.40 -9.64 -4.65
CA TYR A 62 11.66 -10.78 -5.54
C TYR A 62 12.49 -10.45 -6.79
N ASN A 63 12.37 -9.22 -7.30
CA ASN A 63 13.13 -8.76 -8.47
C ASN A 63 13.96 -7.54 -8.10
N GLY A 64 15.12 -7.39 -8.72
CA GLY A 64 15.91 -6.16 -8.61
C GLY A 64 15.11 -4.93 -9.03
N HIS A 65 15.49 -3.77 -8.48
CA HIS A 65 14.84 -2.49 -8.78
C HIS A 65 15.00 -2.11 -10.25
N ILE A 66 16.14 -2.49 -10.85
CA ILE A 66 16.48 -2.29 -12.27
C ILE A 66 16.93 -3.62 -12.85
N LEU A 67 16.49 -3.91 -14.07
CA LEU A 67 16.86 -5.11 -14.82
C LEU A 67 17.60 -4.68 -16.09
N LEU A 68 18.82 -5.19 -16.24
CA LEU A 68 19.56 -5.16 -17.49
C LEU A 68 19.24 -6.44 -18.24
N GLN A 69 18.57 -6.34 -19.38
CA GLN A 69 18.19 -7.51 -20.18
C GLN A 69 18.94 -7.51 -21.50
N GLY A 70 19.55 -8.65 -21.83
CA GLY A 70 20.33 -8.80 -23.06
C GLY A 70 19.45 -8.75 -24.31
N TYR A 71 19.95 -8.13 -25.37
CA TYR A 71 19.29 -8.20 -26.67
C TYR A 71 19.26 -9.65 -27.16
N GLY A 72 18.05 -10.20 -27.38
CA GLY A 72 17.90 -11.63 -27.71
C GLY A 72 18.06 -12.57 -26.50
N GLY A 73 17.99 -12.04 -25.27
CA GLY A 73 18.04 -12.83 -24.03
C GLY A 73 19.44 -13.25 -23.60
N LYS A 74 20.48 -12.57 -24.09
CA LYS A 74 21.88 -12.92 -23.86
C LYS A 74 22.73 -11.68 -23.58
N ILE A 75 23.46 -11.72 -22.48
CA ILE A 75 24.47 -10.73 -22.07
C ILE A 75 25.81 -11.46 -22.05
N THR A 76 26.74 -11.01 -22.88
CA THR A 76 28.14 -11.43 -22.83
C THR A 76 28.93 -10.53 -21.87
N ASP A 77 30.05 -11.03 -21.35
CA ASP A 77 30.96 -10.26 -20.48
C ASP A 77 30.23 -9.65 -19.26
N TYR A 78 29.28 -10.39 -18.70
CA TYR A 78 28.41 -9.92 -17.62
C TYR A 78 29.18 -9.54 -16.37
N ASP A 79 30.29 -10.24 -16.07
CA ASP A 79 31.19 -9.92 -14.95
C ASP A 79 31.80 -8.51 -15.07
N GLN A 80 32.15 -8.09 -16.29
CA GLN A 80 32.68 -6.76 -16.53
C GLN A 80 31.57 -5.71 -16.41
N LEU A 81 30.40 -6.01 -16.98
CA LEU A 81 29.25 -5.11 -16.91
C LEU A 81 28.77 -4.90 -15.46
N GLU A 82 28.73 -5.95 -14.64
CA GLU A 82 28.43 -5.83 -13.21
C GLU A 82 29.43 -4.92 -12.49
N LYS A 83 30.73 -5.05 -12.76
CA LYS A 83 31.76 -4.17 -12.18
C LYS A 83 31.58 -2.71 -12.59
N GLU A 84 31.28 -2.45 -13.85
CA GLU A 84 31.07 -1.09 -14.36
C GLU A 84 29.85 -0.42 -13.74
N VAL A 85 28.77 -1.18 -13.56
CA VAL A 85 27.53 -0.67 -12.98
C VAL A 85 27.67 -0.46 -11.47
N ASN A 86 28.34 -1.35 -10.75
CA ASN A 86 28.58 -1.21 -9.30
C ASN A 86 29.48 -0.02 -8.92
N ILE A 87 30.10 0.69 -9.87
CA ILE A 87 30.83 1.94 -9.61
C ILE A 87 29.86 3.10 -9.29
N HIS A 88 28.61 3.00 -9.74
CA HIS A 88 27.62 4.05 -9.51
C HIS A 88 27.22 4.10 -8.03
N ASP A 89 27.31 5.28 -7.42
CA ASP A 89 27.11 5.55 -5.99
C ASP A 89 25.74 5.11 -5.43
N LYS A 90 24.68 5.23 -6.22
CA LYS A 90 23.31 4.84 -5.87
C LYS A 90 23.02 3.33 -5.99
N ILE A 91 23.98 2.52 -6.46
CA ILE A 91 23.80 1.07 -6.63
C ILE A 91 24.42 0.35 -5.43
N ILE A 92 23.59 -0.37 -4.68
CA ILE A 92 24.00 -1.13 -3.50
C ILE A 92 24.63 -2.47 -3.92
N ARG A 93 24.01 -3.14 -4.88
CA ARG A 93 24.47 -4.45 -5.38
C ARG A 93 23.94 -4.75 -6.77
N SER A 94 24.69 -5.56 -7.51
CA SER A 94 24.24 -6.24 -8.72
C SER A 94 24.23 -7.76 -8.53
N THR A 95 23.37 -8.45 -9.27
CA THR A 95 23.40 -9.91 -9.40
C THR A 95 23.09 -10.31 -10.84
N ALA A 96 24.06 -10.93 -11.51
CA ALA A 96 23.86 -11.61 -12.78
C ALA A 96 23.23 -12.99 -12.59
N PHE A 97 22.27 -13.35 -13.44
CA PHE A 97 21.65 -14.67 -13.45
C PHE A 97 21.08 -15.05 -14.82
N THR A 98 20.93 -16.35 -15.00
CA THR A 98 20.23 -16.94 -16.14
C THR A 98 18.83 -17.35 -15.72
N GLU A 99 17.80 -16.81 -16.35
CA GLU A 99 16.40 -17.13 -16.08
C GLU A 99 15.74 -17.83 -17.28
N SER A 100 15.02 -18.92 -17.02
CA SER A 100 14.16 -19.55 -18.02
C SER A 100 13.00 -20.27 -17.37
N GLN A 101 11.86 -20.29 -18.07
CA GLN A 101 10.74 -21.15 -17.70
C GLN A 101 11.07 -22.62 -17.95
N ILE A 102 10.64 -23.48 -17.04
CA ILE A 102 10.84 -24.93 -17.07
C ILE A 102 9.59 -25.65 -16.60
N MET A 103 9.53 -26.96 -16.87
CA MET A 103 8.56 -27.85 -16.24
C MET A 103 9.30 -28.85 -15.35
N LEU A 104 8.86 -28.97 -14.11
CA LEU A 104 9.32 -30.01 -13.19
C LEU A 104 8.35 -31.19 -13.24
N MET A 105 8.88 -32.40 -13.23
CA MET A 105 8.11 -33.63 -13.21
C MET A 105 8.59 -34.55 -12.10
N GLN A 106 7.65 -35.01 -11.28
CA GLN A 106 7.87 -36.02 -10.26
C GLN A 106 6.65 -36.93 -10.11
N ASN A 107 6.84 -38.25 -10.16
CA ASN A 107 5.78 -39.25 -9.92
C ASN A 107 4.47 -38.99 -10.69
N GLY A 108 4.58 -38.58 -11.96
CA GLY A 108 3.43 -38.28 -12.82
C GLY A 108 2.75 -36.92 -12.57
N ARG A 109 3.27 -36.10 -11.65
CA ARG A 109 2.86 -34.70 -11.46
C ARG A 109 3.81 -33.77 -12.22
N GLY A 110 3.25 -32.90 -13.04
CA GLY A 110 3.98 -31.83 -13.72
C GLY A 110 3.65 -30.47 -13.12
N TRP A 111 4.65 -29.62 -12.93
CA TRP A 111 4.48 -28.26 -12.41
C TRP A 111 5.34 -27.28 -13.21
N GLY A 112 4.79 -26.12 -13.57
CA GLY A 112 5.53 -25.05 -14.24
C GLY A 112 6.33 -24.25 -13.23
N ALA A 113 7.60 -23.96 -13.53
CA ALA A 113 8.50 -23.24 -12.64
C ALA A 113 9.42 -22.29 -13.44
N ILE A 114 10.07 -21.38 -12.71
CA ILE A 114 11.09 -20.47 -13.22
C ILE A 114 12.42 -20.89 -12.60
N ALA A 115 13.34 -21.32 -13.45
CA ALA A 115 14.70 -21.66 -13.07
C ALA A 115 15.57 -20.41 -13.16
N ARG A 116 16.27 -20.10 -12.06
CA ARG A 116 17.28 -19.04 -11.98
C ARG A 116 18.65 -19.62 -11.60
N GLY A 117 19.62 -19.36 -12.46
CA GLY A 117 21.03 -19.75 -12.29
C GLY A 117 21.82 -18.65 -11.60
N TYR A 118 22.43 -18.93 -10.44
CA TYR A 118 23.22 -17.95 -9.68
C TYR A 118 24.63 -18.43 -9.38
N THR A 119 25.57 -17.50 -9.15
CA THR A 119 26.88 -17.89 -8.61
C THR A 119 26.73 -18.33 -7.15
N PRO A 120 27.59 -19.24 -6.64
CA PRO A 120 27.49 -19.73 -5.26
C PRO A 120 27.50 -18.62 -4.21
N GLU A 121 28.29 -17.55 -4.42
CA GLU A 121 28.36 -16.44 -3.47
C GLU A 121 27.02 -15.70 -3.36
N LYS A 122 26.20 -15.77 -4.41
CA LYS A 122 24.88 -15.15 -4.45
C LYS A 122 23.81 -16.02 -3.80
N PHE A 123 24.02 -17.33 -3.63
CA PHE A 123 23.14 -18.23 -2.86
C PHE A 123 23.20 -17.96 -1.35
N SER A 124 22.78 -16.76 -0.95
CA SER A 124 22.61 -16.36 0.45
C SER A 124 21.20 -15.81 0.66
N LEU A 125 20.73 -15.85 1.92
CA LEU A 125 19.44 -15.27 2.29
C LEU A 125 19.35 -13.80 1.88
N GLU A 126 20.42 -13.03 2.13
CA GLU A 126 20.51 -11.64 1.73
C GLU A 126 20.67 -11.48 0.22
N GLY A 127 21.48 -12.31 -0.44
CA GLY A 127 21.79 -12.22 -1.87
C GLY A 127 20.59 -12.47 -2.79
N LEU A 128 19.70 -13.39 -2.42
CA LEU A 128 18.50 -13.75 -3.19
C LEU A 128 17.19 -13.24 -2.57
N GLY A 129 17.26 -12.53 -1.43
CA GLY A 129 16.07 -12.01 -0.76
C GLY A 129 15.18 -13.10 -0.15
N PHE A 130 15.74 -14.25 0.20
CA PHE A 130 14.98 -15.33 0.83
C PHE A 130 14.66 -14.98 2.30
N SER A 131 13.43 -15.25 2.72
CA SER A 131 12.99 -15.13 4.10
C SER A 131 13.69 -16.15 5.00
N LYS A 132 13.79 -17.41 4.55
CA LYS A 132 14.30 -18.50 5.40
C LYS A 132 14.81 -19.70 4.60
N LEU A 133 15.86 -20.35 5.10
CA LEU A 133 16.26 -21.70 4.70
C LEU A 133 15.53 -22.71 5.60
N LEU A 134 14.72 -23.59 5.02
CA LEU A 134 13.91 -24.55 5.78
C LEU A 134 14.62 -25.89 5.96
N GLU A 135 15.24 -26.40 4.90
CA GLU A 135 15.90 -27.70 4.88
C GLU A 135 17.05 -27.70 3.87
N GLY A 136 18.12 -28.47 4.14
CA GLY A 136 19.25 -28.65 3.24
C GLY A 136 20.33 -27.58 3.34
N ALA A 137 21.17 -27.46 2.29
CA ALA A 137 22.27 -26.51 2.21
C ALA A 137 22.36 -25.90 0.81
N PHE A 138 22.82 -24.65 0.74
CA PHE A 138 23.05 -23.98 -0.53
C PHE A 138 24.25 -24.59 -1.28
N PRO A 139 24.25 -24.56 -2.62
CA PRO A 139 25.39 -25.02 -3.41
C PRO A 139 26.60 -24.12 -3.20
N GLU A 140 27.76 -24.73 -2.92
CA GLU A 140 29.05 -24.03 -2.76
C GLU A 140 29.89 -24.02 -4.05
N ASP A 141 29.57 -24.89 -5.01
CA ASP A 141 30.29 -25.04 -6.28
C ASP A 141 29.43 -24.51 -7.46
N PRO A 142 29.96 -23.65 -8.35
CA PRO A 142 29.24 -23.20 -9.56
C PRO A 142 28.82 -24.35 -10.48
N GLU A 143 29.47 -25.50 -10.36
CA GLU A 143 29.28 -26.70 -11.15
C GLU A 143 28.41 -27.76 -10.46
N ALA A 144 27.93 -27.49 -9.23
CA ALA A 144 27.11 -28.44 -8.48
C ALA A 144 25.85 -28.84 -9.27
N GLU A 145 25.56 -30.13 -9.26
CA GLU A 145 24.37 -30.70 -9.90
C GLU A 145 23.26 -30.85 -8.86
N GLY A 146 22.47 -29.80 -8.67
CA GLY A 146 21.33 -29.85 -7.76
C GLY A 146 20.48 -28.58 -7.77
N LEU A 147 19.29 -28.69 -7.21
CA LEU A 147 18.25 -27.65 -7.24
C LEU A 147 17.91 -27.15 -5.84
N VAL A 148 17.66 -25.85 -5.74
CA VAL A 148 17.05 -25.20 -4.57
C VAL A 148 15.60 -24.91 -4.93
N LEU A 149 14.65 -25.36 -4.12
CA LEU A 149 13.22 -25.19 -4.42
C LEU A 149 12.54 -24.24 -3.43
N GLY A 150 11.56 -23.47 -3.91
CA GLY A 150 10.61 -22.80 -3.03
C GLY A 150 9.79 -23.80 -2.22
N HIS A 151 9.41 -23.41 -0.99
CA HIS A 151 8.71 -24.27 -0.05
C HIS A 151 7.39 -24.79 -0.61
N GLN A 152 6.61 -23.90 -1.23
CA GLN A 152 5.31 -24.25 -1.78
C GLN A 152 5.45 -25.15 -3.01
N LEU A 153 6.47 -24.92 -3.85
CA LEU A 153 6.77 -25.80 -4.99
C LEU A 153 7.13 -27.22 -4.53
N ALA A 154 8.03 -27.34 -3.54
CA ALA A 154 8.41 -28.63 -2.98
C ALA A 154 7.21 -29.38 -2.38
N LYS A 155 6.33 -28.65 -1.67
CA LYS A 155 5.09 -29.20 -1.10
C LYS A 155 4.11 -29.68 -2.19
N ASN A 156 3.94 -28.92 -3.26
CA ASN A 156 3.03 -29.27 -4.37
C ASN A 156 3.52 -30.52 -5.13
N LEU A 157 4.84 -30.61 -5.35
CA LEU A 157 5.48 -31.77 -5.97
C LEU A 157 5.57 -32.98 -5.01
N GLY A 158 5.51 -32.75 -3.70
CA GLY A 158 5.60 -33.79 -2.68
C GLY A 158 7.02 -34.34 -2.51
N VAL A 159 8.01 -33.46 -2.64
CA VAL A 159 9.45 -33.78 -2.65
C VAL A 159 10.15 -33.20 -1.42
N LYS A 160 11.27 -33.80 -1.04
CA LYS A 160 12.14 -33.37 0.05
C LYS A 160 13.58 -33.23 -0.41
N VAL A 161 14.42 -32.64 0.43
CA VAL A 161 15.87 -32.60 0.20
C VAL A 161 16.40 -34.03 0.03
N GLY A 162 17.18 -34.25 -1.02
CA GLY A 162 17.71 -35.55 -1.43
C GLY A 162 16.89 -36.29 -2.48
N ASP A 163 15.65 -35.88 -2.77
CA ASP A 163 14.86 -36.48 -3.86
C ASP A 163 15.35 -35.98 -5.23
N ASP A 164 15.33 -36.84 -6.23
CA ASP A 164 15.60 -36.46 -7.62
C ASP A 164 14.33 -35.93 -8.30
N ILE A 165 14.44 -34.83 -9.05
CA ILE A 165 13.35 -34.25 -9.83
C ILE A 165 13.76 -34.11 -11.28
N THR A 166 12.84 -34.46 -12.18
CA THR A 166 13.08 -34.30 -13.62
C THR A 166 12.72 -32.88 -14.06
N MET A 167 13.69 -32.15 -14.56
CA MET A 167 13.53 -30.84 -15.17
C MET A 167 13.42 -30.98 -16.68
N VAL A 168 12.42 -30.34 -17.27
CA VAL A 168 12.17 -30.34 -18.71
C VAL A 168 12.22 -28.91 -19.23
N SER A 169 13.05 -28.67 -20.24
CA SER A 169 13.11 -27.39 -20.95
C SER A 169 11.97 -27.30 -21.97
N PRO A 170 11.23 -26.19 -22.04
CA PRO A 170 10.21 -25.97 -23.06
C PRO A 170 10.81 -25.76 -24.45
N ASN A 171 12.10 -25.40 -24.53
CA ASN A 171 12.79 -25.17 -25.79
C ASN A 171 13.23 -26.49 -26.41
N MET A 172 12.84 -26.70 -27.66
CA MET A 172 13.23 -27.90 -28.40
C MET A 172 14.67 -27.82 -28.86
N GLN A 173 15.44 -28.88 -28.61
CA GLN A 173 16.78 -29.04 -29.16
C GLN A 173 16.69 -29.70 -30.54
N SER A 174 17.29 -29.07 -31.54
CA SER A 174 17.44 -29.67 -32.87
C SER A 174 18.45 -30.82 -32.83
N THR A 175 18.06 -31.97 -33.38
CA THR A 175 18.92 -33.13 -33.59
C THR A 175 18.85 -33.56 -35.06
N PRO A 176 19.85 -34.28 -35.59
CA PRO A 176 19.82 -34.79 -36.97
C PRO A 176 18.60 -35.66 -37.30
N PHE A 177 17.89 -36.17 -36.29
CA PHE A 177 16.70 -37.02 -36.40
C PHE A 177 15.40 -36.32 -35.98
N GLY A 178 15.39 -34.99 -35.83
CA GLY A 178 14.22 -34.20 -35.44
C GLY A 178 14.44 -33.35 -34.19
N SER A 179 13.37 -32.79 -33.64
CA SER A 179 13.42 -31.93 -32.44
C SER A 179 13.03 -32.73 -31.20
N ARG A 180 13.85 -32.68 -30.14
CA ARG A 180 13.54 -33.32 -28.84
C ARG A 180 13.53 -32.30 -27.71
N LEU A 181 12.68 -32.52 -26.71
CA LEU A 181 12.75 -31.78 -25.45
C LEU A 181 13.99 -32.21 -24.67
N ARG A 182 14.65 -31.25 -24.00
CA ARG A 182 15.73 -31.56 -23.07
C ARG A 182 15.13 -31.85 -21.70
N TYR A 183 15.46 -33.02 -21.14
CA TYR A 183 15.07 -33.37 -19.79
C TYR A 183 16.24 -34.02 -19.05
N ASN A 184 16.50 -33.56 -17.83
CA ASN A 184 17.56 -34.05 -16.95
C ASN A 184 17.01 -34.16 -15.53
N SER A 185 17.48 -35.14 -14.76
CA SER A 185 17.11 -35.31 -13.35
C SER A 185 18.19 -34.72 -12.46
N TYR A 186 17.79 -33.98 -11.43
CA TYR A 186 18.68 -33.33 -10.47
C TYR A 186 18.18 -33.53 -9.04
N PRO A 187 19.08 -33.70 -8.06
CA PRO A 187 18.71 -33.82 -6.66
C PRO A 187 18.28 -32.46 -6.07
N VAL A 188 17.33 -32.49 -5.15
CA VAL A 188 16.97 -31.31 -4.34
C VAL A 188 18.03 -31.13 -3.25
N MET A 189 18.75 -30.02 -3.28
CA MET A 189 19.79 -29.70 -2.28
C MET A 189 19.23 -28.91 -1.10
N ALA A 190 18.26 -28.03 -1.35
CA ALA A 190 17.67 -27.19 -0.33
C ALA A 190 16.24 -26.79 -0.66
N VAL A 191 15.48 -26.47 0.41
CA VAL A 191 14.15 -25.88 0.33
C VAL A 191 14.15 -24.55 1.07
N VAL A 192 13.72 -23.50 0.39
CA VAL A 192 13.71 -22.11 0.90
C VAL A 192 12.30 -21.52 0.93
N GLU A 193 12.12 -20.51 1.77
CA GLU A 193 10.94 -19.67 1.82
C GLU A 193 11.30 -18.27 1.31
N ILE A 194 10.65 -17.82 0.24
CA ILE A 194 10.74 -16.48 -0.35
C ILE A 194 9.77 -15.53 0.38
N GLY A 195 8.69 -16.08 0.95
CA GLY A 195 7.71 -15.32 1.74
C GLY A 195 6.60 -14.68 0.91
N VAL A 196 6.56 -14.96 -0.39
CA VAL A 196 5.44 -14.63 -1.29
C VAL A 196 4.99 -15.93 -1.94
N TYR A 197 3.72 -16.30 -1.73
CA TYR A 197 3.20 -17.60 -2.14
C TYR A 197 3.42 -17.90 -3.63
N GLN A 198 3.16 -16.94 -4.52
CA GLN A 198 3.30 -17.13 -5.97
C GLN A 198 4.77 -17.28 -6.43
N PHE A 199 5.70 -16.70 -5.69
CA PHE A 199 7.13 -16.90 -5.98
C PHE A 199 7.61 -18.21 -5.37
N ASP A 200 7.18 -18.55 -4.15
CA ASP A 200 7.48 -19.84 -3.52
C ASP A 200 6.94 -21.06 -4.29
N GLU A 201 5.83 -20.91 -5.02
CA GLU A 201 5.26 -22.01 -5.81
C GLU A 201 5.91 -22.21 -7.19
N SER A 202 6.76 -21.30 -7.63
CA SER A 202 7.37 -21.33 -8.97
C SER A 202 8.90 -21.25 -8.97
N PHE A 203 9.53 -20.91 -7.86
CA PHE A 203 10.98 -20.69 -7.81
C PHE A 203 11.82 -21.97 -7.80
N VAL A 204 12.82 -22.00 -8.69
CA VAL A 204 13.89 -23.00 -8.73
C VAL A 204 15.23 -22.28 -8.85
N GLY A 205 16.08 -22.40 -7.83
CA GLY A 205 17.47 -21.96 -7.88
C GLY A 205 18.39 -23.09 -8.35
N MET A 206 19.39 -22.77 -9.15
CA MET A 206 20.48 -23.69 -9.51
C MET A 206 21.81 -22.96 -9.66
N PRO A 207 22.96 -23.66 -9.57
CA PRO A 207 24.26 -23.05 -9.88
C PRO A 207 24.32 -22.51 -11.31
N ILE A 208 25.03 -21.39 -11.50
CA ILE A 208 25.09 -20.70 -12.79
C ILE A 208 25.66 -21.60 -13.89
N GLY A 209 26.68 -22.40 -13.61
CA GLY A 209 27.29 -23.31 -14.58
C GLY A 209 26.29 -24.38 -15.04
N LEU A 210 25.48 -24.89 -14.11
CA LEU A 210 24.39 -25.82 -14.43
C LEU A 210 23.34 -25.16 -15.32
N ALA A 211 22.87 -23.96 -14.98
CA ALA A 211 21.91 -23.21 -15.78
C ALA A 211 22.43 -22.95 -17.20
N GLN A 212 23.67 -22.49 -17.31
CA GLN A 212 24.32 -22.18 -18.58
C GLN A 212 24.41 -23.41 -19.49
N ARG A 213 24.77 -24.58 -18.95
CA ARG A 213 24.76 -25.84 -19.71
C ARG A 213 23.36 -26.27 -20.09
N PHE A 214 22.43 -26.24 -19.15
CA PHE A 214 21.07 -26.72 -19.35
C PHE A 214 20.32 -25.89 -20.41
N PHE A 215 20.46 -24.56 -20.35
CA PHE A 215 19.82 -23.62 -21.30
C PHE A 215 20.67 -23.30 -22.54
N SER A 216 21.86 -23.90 -22.69
CA SER A 216 22.78 -23.65 -23.82
C SER A 216 23.18 -22.18 -23.95
N MET A 217 23.44 -21.52 -22.81
CA MET A 217 23.89 -20.13 -22.73
C MET A 217 25.40 -19.99 -22.80
N GLN A 218 26.18 -21.07 -22.67
CA GLN A 218 27.65 -20.99 -22.56
C GLN A 218 28.02 -19.99 -21.44
N ASP A 219 28.99 -19.11 -21.64
CA ASP A 219 29.41 -18.12 -20.64
C ASP A 219 28.57 -16.82 -20.70
N GLN A 220 27.26 -16.97 -20.81
CA GLN A 220 26.31 -15.84 -20.95
C GLN A 220 25.22 -15.94 -19.90
N VAL A 221 24.63 -14.78 -19.59
CA VAL A 221 23.48 -14.66 -18.69
C VAL A 221 22.33 -13.96 -19.40
N THR A 222 21.11 -14.12 -18.89
CA THR A 222 19.93 -13.45 -19.48
C THR A 222 19.79 -12.03 -18.96
N THR A 223 20.06 -11.86 -17.66
CA THR A 223 19.67 -10.69 -16.90
C THR A 223 20.73 -10.32 -15.86
N ILE A 224 20.91 -9.03 -15.63
CA ILE A 224 21.59 -8.50 -14.44
C ILE A 224 20.58 -7.65 -13.67
N GLU A 225 20.34 -8.02 -12.42
CA GLU A 225 19.52 -7.26 -11.49
C GLU A 225 20.37 -6.26 -10.71
N LEU A 226 19.86 -5.04 -10.55
CA LEU A 226 20.49 -4.00 -9.75
C LEU A 226 19.55 -3.58 -8.63
N PHE A 227 20.13 -3.40 -7.44
CA PHE A 227 19.44 -2.89 -6.27
C PHE A 227 19.98 -1.50 -5.95
N VAL A 228 19.08 -0.55 -5.89
CA VAL A 228 19.37 0.85 -5.55
C VAL A 228 18.89 1.18 -4.13
N GLU A 229 19.47 2.21 -3.53
CA GLU A 229 19.08 2.67 -2.18
C GLU A 229 17.63 3.13 -2.10
N ASN A 230 17.17 3.87 -3.11
CA ASN A 230 15.79 4.33 -3.19
C ASN A 230 15.09 3.75 -4.44
N PRO A 231 14.22 2.73 -4.29
CA PRO A 231 13.50 2.12 -5.41
C PRO A 231 12.58 3.09 -6.16
N GLU A 232 12.16 4.19 -5.52
CA GLU A 232 11.28 5.20 -6.14
C GLU A 232 12.04 6.12 -7.11
N GLU A 233 13.36 6.26 -6.94
CA GLU A 233 14.22 7.10 -7.81
C GLU A 233 14.67 6.41 -9.08
N VAL A 234 14.34 5.13 -9.25
CA VAL A 234 14.75 4.33 -10.39
C VAL A 234 14.44 4.97 -11.76
N PRO A 235 13.27 5.61 -11.99
CA PRO A 235 13.01 6.29 -13.26
C PRO A 235 14.04 7.39 -13.60
N LEU A 236 14.63 8.04 -12.58
CA LEU A 236 15.65 9.06 -12.78
C LEU A 236 17.02 8.45 -13.12
N LEU A 237 17.30 7.24 -12.62
CA LEU A 237 18.57 6.53 -12.83
C LEU A 237 18.64 5.78 -14.16
N LYS A 238 17.51 5.60 -14.83
CA LYS A 238 17.42 4.79 -16.05
C LYS A 238 18.38 5.28 -17.14
N GLU A 239 18.42 6.59 -17.38
CA GLU A 239 19.25 7.18 -18.44
C GLU A 239 20.75 7.06 -18.12
N ASP A 240 21.13 7.35 -16.87
CA ASP A 240 22.52 7.23 -16.40
C ASP A 240 23.03 5.79 -16.52
N ILE A 241 22.22 4.82 -16.10
CA ILE A 241 22.57 3.39 -16.20
C ILE A 241 22.58 2.94 -17.66
N GLN A 242 21.64 3.39 -18.49
CA GLN A 242 21.63 3.06 -19.92
C GLN A 242 22.88 3.57 -20.64
N ASN A 243 23.41 4.73 -20.22
CA ASN A 243 24.67 5.27 -20.76
C ASN A 243 25.89 4.41 -20.39
N ILE A 244 25.93 3.85 -19.17
CA ILE A 244 26.99 2.93 -18.73
C ILE A 244 26.88 1.59 -19.49
N VAL A 245 25.66 1.04 -19.57
CA VAL A 245 25.40 -0.25 -20.19
C VAL A 245 25.64 -0.21 -21.70
N GLY A 246 25.31 0.91 -22.35
CA GLY A 246 25.43 1.09 -23.79
C GLY A 246 24.52 0.12 -24.55
N ASN A 247 25.01 -0.45 -25.65
CA ASN A 247 24.24 -1.36 -26.51
C ASN A 247 24.30 -2.84 -26.06
N ARG A 248 24.83 -3.14 -24.88
CA ARG A 248 24.98 -4.53 -24.38
C ARG A 248 23.66 -5.10 -23.86
N ALA A 249 22.84 -4.25 -23.25
CA ALA A 249 21.54 -4.61 -22.70
C ALA A 249 20.61 -3.40 -22.74
N TYR A 250 19.31 -3.66 -22.72
CA TYR A 250 18.32 -2.61 -22.50
C TYR A 250 17.96 -2.54 -21.01
N VAL A 251 17.88 -1.32 -20.49
CA VAL A 251 17.56 -1.06 -19.09
C VAL A 251 16.05 -0.98 -18.94
N THR A 252 15.50 -1.81 -18.07
CA THR A 252 14.10 -1.72 -17.62
C THR A 252 14.06 -1.61 -16.10
N HIS A 253 12.92 -1.16 -15.58
CA HIS A 253 12.76 -1.03 -14.13
C HIS A 253 11.45 -1.63 -13.63
N TRP A 254 11.36 -1.81 -12.32
CA TRP A 254 10.23 -2.47 -11.69
C TRP A 254 8.88 -1.82 -11.99
N LEU A 255 8.81 -0.48 -12.14
CA LEU A 255 7.55 0.17 -12.51
C LEU A 255 7.07 -0.16 -13.94
N GLU A 256 7.98 -0.51 -14.84
CA GLU A 256 7.65 -0.88 -16.23
C GLU A 256 7.13 -2.33 -16.29
N PHE A 257 7.83 -3.27 -15.64
CA PHE A 257 7.39 -4.66 -15.61
C PHE A 257 6.07 -4.84 -14.85
N ASN A 258 5.82 -4.03 -13.82
CA ASN A 258 4.57 -4.04 -13.05
C ASN A 258 3.63 -2.91 -13.44
N SER A 259 3.67 -2.42 -14.68
CA SER A 259 2.81 -1.31 -15.13
C SER A 259 1.32 -1.54 -14.87
N SER A 260 0.86 -2.80 -14.86
CA SER A 260 -0.51 -3.16 -14.47
C SER A 260 -0.79 -2.94 -12.97
N ILE A 261 0.12 -3.33 -12.08
CA ILE A 261 0.01 -3.10 -10.63
C ILE A 261 0.12 -1.60 -10.34
N VAL A 262 1.11 -0.92 -10.94
CA VAL A 262 1.30 0.53 -10.79
C VAL A 262 0.09 1.29 -11.34
N GLY A 263 -0.44 0.88 -12.49
CA GLY A 263 -1.66 1.44 -13.07
C GLY A 263 -2.88 1.22 -12.18
N ALA A 264 -3.01 0.04 -11.56
CA ALA A 264 -4.06 -0.25 -10.59
C ALA A 264 -3.95 0.62 -9.33
N LEU A 265 -2.73 0.78 -8.77
CA LEU A 265 -2.46 1.68 -7.63
C LEU A 265 -2.78 3.14 -7.96
N ASN A 266 -2.47 3.60 -9.17
CA ASN A 266 -2.82 4.95 -9.62
C ASN A 266 -4.34 5.13 -9.78
N THR A 267 -5.02 4.14 -10.36
CA THR A 267 -6.48 4.14 -10.51
C THR A 267 -7.17 4.13 -9.15
N GLU A 268 -6.64 3.36 -8.20
CA GLU A 268 -7.09 3.31 -6.81
C GLU A 268 -7.02 4.68 -6.15
N ARG A 269 -5.91 5.42 -6.31
CA ARG A 269 -5.77 6.77 -5.76
C ARG A 269 -6.86 7.72 -6.27
N VAL A 270 -7.21 7.63 -7.55
CA VAL A 270 -8.29 8.42 -8.15
C VAL A 270 -9.66 8.01 -7.59
N ALA A 271 -9.90 6.71 -7.42
CA ALA A 271 -11.14 6.20 -6.81
C ALA A 271 -11.28 6.66 -5.35
N MET A 272 -10.18 6.62 -4.58
CA MET A 272 -10.13 7.13 -3.21
C MET A 272 -10.47 8.62 -3.17
N PHE A 273 -9.88 9.44 -4.04
CA PHE A 273 -10.22 10.86 -4.13
C PHE A 273 -11.74 11.10 -4.31
N LEU A 274 -12.42 10.31 -5.13
CA LEU A 274 -13.88 10.40 -5.31
C LEU A 274 -14.66 10.04 -4.03
N VAL A 275 -14.27 8.95 -3.36
CA VAL A 275 -14.89 8.53 -2.08
C VAL A 275 -14.70 9.59 -1.01
N VAL A 276 -13.49 10.13 -0.86
CA VAL A 276 -13.18 11.20 0.10
C VAL A 276 -14.01 12.44 -0.19
N MET A 277 -14.14 12.83 -1.46
CA MET A 277 -14.99 13.95 -1.88
C MET A 277 -16.45 13.74 -1.49
N MET A 278 -16.99 12.53 -1.66
CA MET A 278 -18.35 12.19 -1.26
C MET A 278 -18.55 12.28 0.26
N ILE A 279 -17.60 11.76 1.05
CA ILE A 279 -17.62 11.85 2.52
C ILE A 279 -17.60 13.32 2.97
N ILE A 280 -16.76 14.14 2.34
CA ILE A 280 -16.66 15.58 2.61
C ILE A 280 -18.00 16.28 2.38
N VAL A 281 -18.65 16.03 1.24
CA VAL A 281 -19.95 16.63 0.92
C VAL A 281 -21.00 16.29 1.98
N VAL A 282 -21.07 15.01 2.38
CA VAL A 282 -21.98 14.54 3.42
C VAL A 282 -21.68 15.22 4.77
N ALA A 283 -20.41 15.34 5.13
CA ALA A 283 -19.99 15.98 6.39
C ALA A 283 -20.36 17.47 6.42
N VAL A 284 -20.07 18.22 5.35
CA VAL A 284 -20.42 19.65 5.23
C VAL A 284 -21.93 19.87 5.31
N PHE A 285 -22.71 19.04 4.60
CA PHE A 285 -24.17 19.14 4.62
C PHE A 285 -24.73 18.88 6.02
N ASN A 286 -24.17 17.89 6.73
CA ASN A 286 -24.60 17.58 8.08
C ASN A 286 -24.32 18.73 9.06
N ILE A 287 -23.10 19.28 9.05
CA ILE A 287 -22.72 20.44 9.88
C ILE A 287 -23.67 21.62 9.62
N SER A 288 -23.87 21.95 8.35
CA SER A 288 -24.74 23.04 7.91
C SER A 288 -26.18 22.83 8.41
N SER A 289 -26.73 21.64 8.22
CA SER A 289 -28.09 21.29 8.63
C SER A 289 -28.28 21.36 10.15
N SER A 290 -27.34 20.81 10.92
CA SER A 290 -27.36 20.88 12.39
C SER A 290 -27.29 22.32 12.90
N LEU A 291 -26.45 23.17 12.30
CA LEU A 291 -26.36 24.58 12.67
C LEU A 291 -27.59 25.38 12.24
N PHE A 292 -28.22 25.08 11.10
CA PHE A 292 -29.49 25.69 10.72
C PHE A 292 -30.59 25.40 11.74
N MET A 293 -30.67 24.15 12.20
CA MET A 293 -31.59 23.76 13.25
C MET A 293 -31.29 24.49 14.56
N LEU A 294 -30.01 24.60 14.93
CA LEU A 294 -29.58 25.37 16.10
C LEU A 294 -30.01 26.85 16.05
N VAL A 295 -29.86 27.48 14.89
CA VAL A 295 -30.28 28.88 14.67
C VAL A 295 -31.79 29.04 14.81
N LYS A 296 -32.56 28.06 14.33
CA LYS A 296 -34.02 28.04 14.43
C LYS A 296 -34.47 27.88 15.89
N ASP A 297 -33.87 26.95 16.62
CA ASP A 297 -34.20 26.70 18.03
C ASP A 297 -33.83 27.89 18.92
N LYS A 298 -32.78 28.64 18.57
CA LYS A 298 -32.31 29.82 19.32
C LYS A 298 -32.79 31.15 18.74
N ALA A 299 -33.81 31.14 17.89
CA ALA A 299 -34.31 32.33 17.23
C ALA A 299 -34.80 33.40 18.23
N SER A 300 -35.50 33.01 19.30
CA SER A 300 -35.96 33.91 20.38
C SER A 300 -34.79 34.49 21.18
N ASP A 301 -33.83 33.65 21.60
CA ASP A 301 -32.62 34.09 22.30
C ASP A 301 -31.78 35.10 21.46
N ILE A 302 -31.67 34.87 20.14
CA ILE A 302 -31.01 35.77 19.21
C ILE A 302 -31.77 37.11 19.12
N ALA A 303 -33.10 37.07 19.09
CA ALA A 303 -33.94 38.28 19.06
C ALA A 303 -33.75 39.13 20.31
N ILE A 304 -33.71 38.51 21.50
CA ILE A 304 -33.46 39.21 22.79
C ILE A 304 -32.07 39.85 22.79
N LEU A 305 -31.03 39.13 22.39
CA LEU A 305 -29.67 39.70 22.30
C LEU A 305 -29.62 40.88 21.32
N ARG A 306 -30.36 40.79 20.21
CA ARG A 306 -30.45 41.86 19.21
C ARG A 306 -31.19 43.10 19.73
N THR A 307 -32.26 42.94 20.50
CA THR A 307 -32.98 44.07 21.12
C THR A 307 -32.16 44.72 22.23
N MET A 308 -31.34 43.95 22.94
CA MET A 308 -30.36 44.47 23.91
C MET A 308 -29.13 45.17 23.27
N GLY A 309 -29.06 45.24 21.94
CA GLY A 309 -28.02 45.99 21.22
C GLY A 309 -26.90 45.15 20.59
N ALA A 310 -27.01 43.82 20.56
CA ALA A 310 -26.01 42.98 19.89
C ALA A 310 -25.95 43.26 18.38
N LYS A 311 -24.75 43.56 17.87
CA LYS A 311 -24.51 43.78 16.45
C LYS A 311 -24.64 42.47 15.67
N ARG A 312 -25.07 42.55 14.40
CA ARG A 312 -25.15 41.39 13.48
C ARG A 312 -23.82 40.62 13.41
N GLY A 313 -22.69 41.34 13.39
CA GLY A 313 -21.35 40.74 13.37
C GLY A 313 -21.00 39.96 14.64
N SER A 314 -21.54 40.33 15.80
CA SER A 314 -21.32 39.57 17.04
C SER A 314 -22.07 38.25 17.02
N ILE A 315 -23.31 38.21 16.50
CA ILE A 315 -24.08 36.96 16.35
C ILE A 315 -23.44 36.05 15.32
N LEU A 316 -22.98 36.61 14.20
CA LEU A 316 -22.23 35.86 13.18
C LEU A 316 -21.04 35.13 13.83
N LYS A 317 -20.22 35.83 14.62
CA LYS A 317 -19.06 35.24 15.29
C LYS A 317 -19.44 34.18 16.33
N VAL A 318 -20.53 34.39 17.09
CA VAL A 318 -21.02 33.39 18.06
C VAL A 318 -21.28 32.05 17.37
N PHE A 319 -21.99 32.06 16.23
CA PHE A 319 -22.29 30.83 15.48
C PHE A 319 -21.07 30.25 14.77
N ILE A 320 -20.13 31.08 14.29
CA ILE A 320 -18.83 30.63 13.78
C ILE A 320 -18.04 29.89 14.86
N ILE A 321 -17.98 30.42 16.08
CA ILE A 321 -17.30 29.77 17.22
C ILE A 321 -17.96 28.45 17.57
N ILE A 322 -19.30 28.39 17.56
CA ILE A 322 -20.02 27.14 17.84
C ILE A 322 -19.67 26.09 16.79
N GLY A 323 -19.74 26.42 15.50
CA GLY A 323 -19.39 25.49 14.42
C GLY A 323 -17.94 25.02 14.50
N LEU A 324 -17.00 25.93 14.78
CA LEU A 324 -15.59 25.59 14.98
C LEU A 324 -15.37 24.70 16.21
N CYS A 325 -16.08 24.91 17.32
CA CYS A 325 -15.98 24.06 18.50
C CYS A 325 -16.55 22.67 18.23
N VAL A 326 -17.72 22.56 17.60
CA VAL A 326 -18.33 21.27 17.24
C VAL A 326 -17.44 20.51 16.26
N GLY A 327 -16.95 21.21 15.23
CA GLY A 327 -16.00 20.66 14.25
C GLY A 327 -14.70 20.22 14.91
N GLY A 328 -14.09 21.07 15.73
CA GLY A 328 -12.84 20.75 16.43
C GLY A 328 -12.96 19.56 17.37
N VAL A 329 -14.03 19.49 18.17
CA VAL A 329 -14.29 18.34 19.06
C VAL A 329 -14.52 17.07 18.24
N GLY A 330 -15.31 17.15 17.16
CA GLY A 330 -15.54 16.02 16.26
C GLY A 330 -14.24 15.52 15.61
N ILE A 331 -13.40 16.43 15.12
CA ILE A 331 -12.10 16.09 14.51
C ILE A 331 -11.17 15.43 15.54
N LEU A 332 -11.04 16.00 16.75
CA LEU A 332 -10.22 15.42 17.81
C LEU A 332 -10.71 14.02 18.22
N ALA A 333 -12.03 13.86 18.39
CA ALA A 333 -12.63 12.56 18.67
C ALA A 333 -12.42 11.58 17.52
N GLY A 334 -12.53 12.03 16.27
CA GLY A 334 -12.32 11.22 15.07
C GLY A 334 -10.87 10.74 14.93
N VAL A 335 -9.90 11.62 15.17
CA VAL A 335 -8.47 11.25 15.20
C VAL A 335 -8.20 10.23 16.31
N GLY A 336 -8.77 10.43 17.50
CA GLY A 336 -8.67 9.46 18.60
C GLY A 336 -9.28 8.10 18.24
N LEU A 337 -10.48 8.09 17.65
CA LEU A 337 -11.14 6.87 17.17
C LEU A 337 -10.34 6.18 16.08
N ALA A 338 -9.81 6.90 15.08
CA ALA A 338 -8.93 6.32 14.06
C ALA A 338 -7.69 5.68 14.68
N SER A 339 -7.04 6.36 15.61
CA SER A 339 -5.86 5.83 16.29
C SER A 339 -6.17 4.51 17.02
N ILE A 340 -7.32 4.42 17.69
CA ILE A 340 -7.77 3.19 18.37
C ILE A 340 -8.07 2.07 17.36
N ILE A 341 -8.72 2.40 16.24
CA ILE A 341 -9.03 1.41 15.19
C ILE A 341 -7.76 0.87 14.56
N ILE A 342 -6.83 1.76 14.19
CA ILE A 342 -5.56 1.42 13.54
C ILE A 342 -4.70 0.55 14.46
N SER A 343 -4.63 0.86 15.77
CA SER A 343 -3.84 0.06 16.72
C SER A 343 -4.43 -1.31 17.03
N ASN A 344 -5.73 -1.53 16.78
CA ASN A 344 -6.44 -2.78 17.08
C ASN A 344 -6.92 -3.50 15.81
N LEU A 345 -6.32 -3.18 14.66
CA LEU A 345 -6.81 -3.65 13.36
C LEU A 345 -6.82 -5.18 13.25
N ASP A 346 -5.78 -5.85 13.77
CA ASP A 346 -5.69 -7.31 13.80
C ASP A 346 -6.79 -7.95 14.67
N SER A 347 -7.09 -7.37 15.82
CA SER A 347 -8.17 -7.86 16.71
C SER A 347 -9.54 -7.68 16.07
N ILE A 348 -9.78 -6.55 15.38
CA ILE A 348 -11.01 -6.30 14.64
C ILE A 348 -11.15 -7.31 13.50
N LYS A 349 -10.06 -7.55 12.76
CA LYS A 349 -9.99 -8.55 11.69
C LYS A 349 -10.40 -9.94 12.20
N SER A 350 -9.73 -10.44 13.24
CA SER A 350 -10.01 -11.77 13.79
C SER A 350 -11.43 -11.89 14.35
N GLY A 351 -11.98 -10.80 14.94
CA GLY A 351 -13.37 -10.77 15.39
C GLY A 351 -14.37 -10.93 14.23
N ILE A 352 -14.13 -10.24 13.11
CA ILE A 352 -14.97 -10.33 11.91
C ILE A 352 -14.87 -11.73 11.28
N GLU A 353 -13.67 -12.31 11.19
CA GLU A 353 -13.45 -13.67 10.67
C GLU A 353 -14.19 -14.72 11.50
N GLN A 354 -14.16 -14.61 12.83
CA GLN A 354 -14.90 -15.51 13.72
C GLN A 354 -16.42 -15.37 13.58
N MET A 355 -16.93 -14.15 13.43
CA MET A 355 -18.38 -13.92 13.26
C MET A 355 -18.90 -14.41 11.91
N LEU A 356 -18.11 -14.28 10.85
CA LEU A 356 -18.50 -14.68 9.49
C LEU A 356 -18.15 -16.13 9.15
N GLY A 357 -17.26 -16.77 9.93
CA GLY A 357 -16.80 -18.13 9.66
C GLY A 357 -15.98 -18.26 8.36
N LEU A 358 -15.39 -17.16 7.88
CA LEU A 358 -14.63 -17.09 6.64
C LEU A 358 -13.19 -16.63 6.92
N ASN A 359 -12.22 -17.34 6.35
CA ASN A 359 -10.84 -16.84 6.24
C ASN A 359 -10.78 -15.80 5.13
N LEU A 360 -11.09 -14.57 5.48
CA LEU A 360 -11.13 -13.43 4.56
C LEU A 360 -9.72 -13.03 4.05
N TRP A 361 -8.64 -13.52 4.67
CA TRP A 361 -7.25 -13.18 4.32
C TRP A 361 -6.37 -14.43 4.13
N ASP A 362 -6.79 -15.34 3.25
CA ASP A 362 -5.95 -16.47 2.83
C ASP A 362 -4.81 -16.00 1.88
N PRO A 363 -3.53 -16.21 2.24
CA PRO A 363 -2.38 -15.80 1.42
C PRO A 363 -2.35 -16.43 0.02
N SER A 364 -2.93 -17.61 -0.16
CA SER A 364 -3.00 -18.30 -1.46
C SER A 364 -3.86 -17.56 -2.49
N VAL A 365 -4.82 -16.75 -2.03
CA VAL A 365 -5.73 -15.99 -2.89
C VAL A 365 -5.35 -14.51 -2.98
N ARG A 366 -4.73 -13.93 -1.94
CA ARG A 366 -4.60 -12.47 -1.81
C ARG A 366 -3.18 -11.89 -1.90
N PHE A 367 -2.15 -12.67 -2.25
CA PHE A 367 -0.74 -12.24 -2.41
C PHE A 367 -0.08 -11.64 -1.14
N ILE A 368 -0.86 -11.27 -0.11
CA ILE A 368 -0.45 -10.58 1.10
C ILE A 368 -0.91 -11.38 2.33
N SER A 369 0.01 -11.65 3.25
CA SER A 369 -0.24 -12.41 4.48
C SER A 369 -0.64 -11.53 5.67
N ASN A 370 -0.16 -10.28 5.74
CA ASN A 370 -0.41 -9.37 6.86
C ASN A 370 -0.97 -8.02 6.38
N MET A 371 -2.08 -7.57 6.97
CA MET A 371 -2.59 -6.21 6.75
C MET A 371 -1.97 -5.28 7.78
N ARG A 372 -0.84 -4.65 7.44
CA ARG A 372 -0.30 -3.56 8.24
C ARG A 372 -1.00 -2.27 7.84
N ALA A 373 -1.38 -1.43 8.80
CA ALA A 373 -1.83 -0.06 8.53
C ALA A 373 -0.65 0.90 8.76
N VAL A 374 -0.39 1.77 7.80
CA VAL A 374 0.72 2.72 7.85
C VAL A 374 0.16 4.14 7.85
N VAL A 375 0.41 4.86 8.95
CA VAL A 375 -0.06 6.23 9.13
C VAL A 375 0.94 7.19 8.49
N VAL A 376 0.51 7.87 7.43
CA VAL A 376 1.27 8.95 6.80
C VAL A 376 0.84 10.27 7.42
N TRP A 377 1.73 10.90 8.21
CA TRP A 377 1.40 12.11 8.96
C TRP A 377 0.99 13.29 8.07
N GLU A 378 1.56 13.39 6.86
CA GLU A 378 1.19 14.42 5.89
C GLU A 378 -0.29 14.32 5.50
N GLU A 379 -0.79 13.11 5.28
CA GLU A 379 -2.20 12.86 4.96
C GLU A 379 -3.12 13.11 6.15
N VAL A 380 -2.67 12.78 7.37
CA VAL A 380 -3.42 13.08 8.60
C VAL A 380 -3.54 14.59 8.81
N VAL A 381 -2.45 15.34 8.65
CA VAL A 381 -2.44 16.80 8.76
C VAL A 381 -3.29 17.43 7.66
N PHE A 382 -3.19 16.93 6.42
CA PHE A 382 -4.03 17.36 5.31
C PHE A 382 -5.52 17.10 5.59
N THR A 383 -5.85 15.95 6.18
CA THR A 383 -7.21 15.59 6.56
C THR A 383 -7.76 16.51 7.65
N ILE A 384 -6.98 16.75 8.72
CA ILE A 384 -7.36 17.64 9.83
C ILE A 384 -7.57 19.07 9.33
N SER A 385 -6.63 19.59 8.53
CA SER A 385 -6.70 20.95 7.98
C SER A 385 -7.88 21.11 7.03
N SER A 386 -8.11 20.14 6.14
CA SER A 386 -9.27 20.13 5.23
C SER A 386 -10.58 20.07 6.01
N ALA A 387 -10.69 19.20 7.02
CA ALA A 387 -11.89 19.09 7.85
C ALA A 387 -12.18 20.37 8.63
N LEU A 388 -11.15 21.04 9.20
CA LEU A 388 -11.30 22.34 9.86
C LEU A 388 -11.75 23.41 8.88
N PHE A 389 -11.14 23.49 7.70
CA PHE A 389 -11.48 24.45 6.67
C PHE A 389 -12.92 24.27 6.17
N LEU A 390 -13.32 23.03 5.89
CA LEU A 390 -14.66 22.69 5.43
C LEU A 390 -15.71 22.92 6.53
N SER A 391 -15.41 22.59 7.78
CA SER A 391 -16.28 22.90 8.92
C SER A 391 -16.51 24.41 9.07
N PHE A 392 -15.45 25.20 8.90
CA PHE A 392 -15.55 26.65 8.89
C PHE A 392 -16.47 27.15 7.75
N ILE A 393 -16.26 26.67 6.51
CA ILE A 393 -17.11 27.03 5.36
C ILE A 393 -18.57 26.62 5.59
N ALA A 394 -18.81 25.39 6.06
CA ALA A 394 -20.15 24.86 6.33
C ALA A 394 -20.91 25.69 7.37
N THR A 395 -20.20 26.38 8.25
CA THR A 395 -20.77 27.22 9.32
C THR A 395 -21.20 28.60 8.82
N ILE A 396 -20.65 29.09 7.70
CA ILE A 396 -20.92 30.45 7.21
C ILE A 396 -22.39 30.66 6.83
N PRO A 397 -23.06 29.80 6.03
CA PRO A 397 -24.45 30.05 5.62
C PRO A 397 -25.45 30.11 6.79
N PRO A 398 -25.43 29.19 7.78
CA PRO A 398 -26.28 29.28 8.97
C PRO A 398 -25.97 30.53 9.80
N ALA A 399 -24.69 30.86 10.02
CA ALA A 399 -24.29 31.99 10.83
C ALA A 399 -24.72 33.34 10.19
N LEU A 400 -24.65 33.46 8.87
CA LEU A 400 -25.18 34.61 8.13
C LEU A 400 -26.69 34.72 8.28
N ARG A 401 -27.41 33.59 8.25
CA ARG A 401 -28.87 33.57 8.44
C ARG A 401 -29.25 34.03 9.85
N ALA A 402 -28.55 33.55 10.88
CA ALA A 402 -28.71 33.97 12.27
C ALA A 402 -28.48 35.49 12.46
N ALA A 403 -27.46 36.04 11.82
CA ALA A 403 -27.14 37.46 11.90
C ALA A 403 -28.16 38.37 11.20
N LYS A 404 -28.88 37.85 10.19
CA LYS A 404 -29.91 38.59 9.42
C LYS A 404 -31.30 38.52 10.05
N THR A 405 -31.48 37.74 11.10
CA THR A 405 -32.76 37.57 11.80
C THR A 405 -33.33 38.90 12.30
N ASN A 406 -34.61 39.17 12.00
CA ASN A 406 -35.32 40.37 12.46
C ASN A 406 -35.94 40.10 13.84
N PRO A 407 -35.57 40.85 14.89
CA PRO A 407 -36.07 40.60 16.24
C PRO A 407 -37.58 40.80 16.36
N ILE A 408 -38.12 41.77 15.61
CA ILE A 408 -39.52 42.18 15.69
C ILE A 408 -40.44 41.08 15.14
N SER A 409 -40.02 40.38 14.09
CA SER A 409 -40.84 39.31 13.49
C SER A 409 -40.93 38.08 14.36
N ILE A 410 -39.92 37.80 15.19
CA ILE A 410 -39.88 36.60 16.05
C ILE A 410 -40.68 36.85 17.33
N LEU A 411 -40.45 37.99 17.98
CA LEU A 411 -41.12 38.34 19.25
C LEU A 411 -42.61 38.66 19.07
N ARG A 412 -43.07 38.89 17.83
CA ARG A 412 -44.49 39.05 17.49
C ARG A 412 -45.21 37.72 17.20
N SER A 413 -44.45 36.66 16.94
CA SER A 413 -44.97 35.33 16.59
C SER A 413 -44.96 34.32 17.76
N GLU A 414 -44.40 34.71 18.91
CA GLU A 414 -44.77 34.17 20.22
C GLU A 414 -46.07 34.84 20.70
#